data_AF-A0A2V8SHS5-F1
#
_entry.id   AF-A0A2V8SHS5-F1
#
_cell.length_a   1.000
_cell.length_b   1.000
_cell.length_c   1.000
_cell.angle_alpha   90.00
_cell.angle_beta   90.00
_cell.angle_gamma   90.00
#
_symmetry.space_group_name_H-M   'P 1'
#
loop_
_entity.id
_entity.type
_entity.pdbx_description
1 polymer ?
#
loop_
_entity_poly.entity_id
_entity_poly.type
_entity_poly.pdbx_seq_one_letter_code
_entity_poly.pdbx_strand_id
1 'polypeptide(L)'
;ALAFVAAGWLLGDRVSPAALRGLALGGALATAGAIAGMALVAWSFGKSERVFLSALVAGMLGRLFVYGAVLVYVALRTALDPIATATGLLGIYLLLLVLEVRFAVRGLKGRGTQGRGTEGRGTPA
;
A
#
# COMPACT_ATOMS: atom_id res chain seq x y z
N ALA A 1 -8.91 5.45 13.66
CA ALA A 1 -9.66 4.42 12.91
C ALA A 1 -11.14 4.44 13.27
N LEU A 2 -11.53 4.27 14.55
CA LEU A 2 -12.94 4.28 14.98
C LEU A 2 -13.68 5.61 14.75
N ALA A 3 -13.02 6.76 14.93
CA ALA A 3 -13.61 8.08 14.64
C ALA A 3 -13.90 8.32 13.14
N PHE A 4 -13.13 7.67 12.26
CA PHE A 4 -13.27 7.81 10.80
C PHE A 4 -14.44 6.96 10.28
N VAL A 5 -14.62 5.77 10.86
CA VAL A 5 -15.77 4.90 10.59
C VAL A 5 -17.04 5.52 11.16
N ALA A 6 -16.98 6.12 12.36
CA ALA A 6 -18.12 6.80 12.98
C ALA A 6 -18.60 8.02 12.18
N ALA A 7 -17.67 8.83 11.63
CA ALA A 7 -18.02 9.94 10.75
C ALA A 7 -18.67 9.45 9.44
N GLY A 8 -18.16 8.36 8.84
CA GLY A 8 -18.75 7.76 7.64
C GLY A 8 -20.17 7.20 7.85
N TRP A 9 -20.49 6.68 9.03
CA TRP A 9 -21.82 6.17 9.37
C TRP A 9 -22.83 7.27 9.70
N LEU A 10 -22.40 8.41 10.25
CA LEU A 10 -23.27 9.54 10.58
C LEU A 10 -23.74 10.36 9.35
N LEU A 11 -23.12 10.16 8.18
CA LEU A 11 -23.39 10.88 6.94
C LEU A 11 -24.20 10.07 5.90
N GLY A 12 -24.64 8.86 6.25
CA GLY A 12 -25.22 7.87 5.34
C GLY A 12 -26.40 8.35 4.48
N ASP A 13 -27.20 9.31 4.97
CA ASP A 13 -28.37 9.84 4.25
C ASP A 13 -28.09 11.09 3.40
N ARG A 14 -26.85 11.58 3.31
CA ARG A 14 -26.49 12.80 2.56
C ARG A 14 -25.27 12.69 1.64
N VAL A 15 -24.87 11.48 1.27
CA VAL A 15 -23.68 11.29 0.42
C VAL A 15 -24.01 11.59 -1.04
N SER A 16 -23.38 12.62 -1.61
CA SER A 16 -23.61 12.97 -3.02
C SER A 16 -23.07 11.88 -3.97
N PRO A 17 -23.66 11.70 -5.17
CA PRO A 17 -23.14 10.77 -6.18
C PRO A 17 -21.68 11.07 -6.56
N ALA A 18 -21.26 12.33 -6.48
CA ALA A 18 -19.88 12.75 -6.71
C ALA A 18 -18.92 12.24 -5.62
N ALA A 19 -19.35 12.24 -4.35
CA ALA A 19 -18.58 11.69 -3.24
C ALA A 19 -18.45 10.16 -3.32
N LEU A 20 -19.51 9.45 -3.72
CA LEU A 20 -19.46 8.00 -3.95
C LEU A 20 -18.48 7.62 -5.06
N ARG A 21 -18.49 8.36 -6.18
CA ARG A 21 -17.55 8.16 -7.29
C ARG A 21 -16.11 8.49 -6.87
N GLY A 22 -15.92 9.53 -6.06
CA GLY A 22 -14.62 9.87 -5.48
C GLY A 22 -14.08 8.75 -4.59
N LEU A 23 -14.90 8.24 -3.66
CA LEU A 23 -14.56 7.10 -2.80
C LEU A 23 -14.17 5.86 -3.63
N ALA A 24 -14.95 5.52 -4.65
CA ALA A 24 -14.68 4.37 -5.52
C ALA A 24 -13.36 4.54 -6.31
N LEU A 25 -13.11 5.74 -6.85
CA LEU A 25 -11.87 6.05 -7.57
C LEU A 25 -10.65 5.93 -6.64
N GLY A 26 -10.73 6.55 -5.45
CA GLY A 26 -9.67 6.46 -4.45
C GLY A 26 -9.40 5.01 -4.03
N GLY A 27 -10.46 4.22 -3.83
CA GLY A 27 -10.35 2.80 -3.49
C GLY A 27 -9.76 1.93 -4.60
N ALA A 28 -10.14 2.17 -5.85
CA ALA A 28 -9.57 1.48 -6.99
C ALA A 28 -8.07 1.78 -7.14
N LEU A 29 -7.69 3.06 -6.98
CA LEU A 29 -6.30 3.50 -7.07
C LEU A 29 -5.44 2.88 -5.97
N ALA A 30 -5.95 2.86 -4.74
CA ALA A 30 -5.25 2.24 -3.61
C ALA A 30 -5.07 0.72 -3.81
N THR A 31 -6.09 0.03 -4.33
CA THR A 31 -6.02 -1.39 -4.67
C THR A 31 -4.95 -1.67 -5.73
N ALA A 32 -4.95 -0.89 -6.82
CA ALA A 32 -3.95 -1.02 -7.88
C ALA A 32 -2.52 -0.79 -7.36
N GLY A 33 -2.34 0.25 -6.52
CA GLY A 33 -1.06 0.54 -5.89
C GLY A 33 -0.57 -0.57 -4.96
N ALA A 34 -1.47 -1.25 -4.24
CA ALA A 34 -1.09 -2.37 -3.39
C ALA A 34 -0.72 -3.63 -4.18
N ILE A 35 -1.42 -3.95 -5.26
CA ILE A 35 -1.05 -5.06 -6.15
C ILE A 35 0.35 -4.83 -6.72
N ALA A 36 0.62 -3.61 -7.21
CA ALA A 36 1.95 -3.22 -7.67
C ALA A 36 3.01 -3.34 -6.57
N GLY A 37 2.67 -2.96 -5.34
CA GLY A 37 3.54 -3.13 -4.17
C GLY A 37 3.87 -4.59 -3.85
N MET A 38 2.86 -5.45 -3.80
CA MET A 38 3.04 -6.88 -3.57
C MET A 38 3.90 -7.53 -4.67
N ALA A 39 3.67 -7.17 -5.94
CA ALA A 39 4.48 -7.64 -7.05
C ALA A 39 5.95 -7.20 -6.93
N LEU A 40 6.18 -5.95 -6.51
CA LEU A 40 7.52 -5.40 -6.33
C LEU A 40 8.27 -6.05 -5.15
N VAL A 41 7.57 -6.30 -4.04
CA VAL A 41 8.10 -7.06 -2.90
C VAL A 41 8.43 -8.49 -3.32
N ALA A 42 7.53 -9.14 -4.06
CA ALA A 42 7.74 -10.49 -4.57
C ALA A 42 8.97 -10.58 -5.49
N TRP A 43 9.13 -9.62 -6.40
CA TRP A 43 10.29 -9.53 -7.29
C TRP A 43 11.61 -9.23 -6.56
N SER A 44 11.51 -8.54 -5.43
CA SER A 44 12.68 -8.21 -4.61
C SER A 44 13.14 -9.39 -3.74
N PHE A 45 12.34 -10.47 -3.63
CA PHE A 45 12.77 -11.68 -2.96
C PHE A 45 13.93 -12.33 -3.74
N GLY A 46 14.98 -12.70 -3.01
CA GLY A 46 16.22 -13.24 -3.58
C GLY A 46 17.28 -12.19 -3.95
N LYS A 47 16.94 -10.89 -3.91
CA LYS A 47 17.92 -9.80 -4.13
C LYS A 47 18.59 -9.34 -2.83
N SER A 48 19.69 -8.60 -2.97
CA SER A 48 20.43 -8.01 -1.86
C SER A 48 19.57 -7.00 -1.08
N GLU A 49 19.88 -6.81 0.20
CA GLU A 49 19.13 -5.95 1.10
C GLU A 49 19.00 -4.51 0.60
N ARG A 50 20.08 -3.95 0.02
CA ARG A 50 20.04 -2.62 -0.62
C ARG A 50 19.04 -2.55 -1.78
N VAL A 51 18.92 -3.60 -2.58
CA VAL A 51 17.98 -3.64 -3.71
C VAL A 51 16.55 -3.77 -3.19
N PHE A 52 16.33 -4.56 -2.14
CA PHE A 52 15.03 -4.67 -1.50
C PHE A 52 14.56 -3.33 -0.90
N LEU A 53 15.43 -2.65 -0.14
CA LEU A 53 15.09 -1.36 0.47
C LEU A 53 14.89 -0.26 -0.58
N SER A 54 15.72 -0.20 -1.62
CA SER A 54 15.53 0.80 -2.70
C SER A 54 14.27 0.54 -3.50
N ALA A 55 13.91 -0.72 -3.79
CA ALA A 55 12.65 -1.07 -4.42
C ALA A 55 11.45 -0.69 -3.54
N LEU A 56 11.54 -0.93 -2.23
CA LEU A 56 10.51 -0.53 -1.27
C LEU A 56 10.32 1.00 -1.25
N VAL A 57 11.41 1.76 -1.10
CA VAL A 57 11.39 3.22 -1.09
C VAL A 57 10.89 3.78 -2.43
N ALA A 58 11.37 3.26 -3.55
CA ALA A 58 10.89 3.64 -4.88
C ALA A 58 9.40 3.34 -5.06
N GLY A 59 8.92 2.20 -4.55
CA GLY A 59 7.51 1.84 -4.55
C GLY A 59 6.65 2.80 -3.71
N MET A 60 7.16 3.25 -2.55
CA MET A 60 6.47 4.24 -1.72
C MET A 60 6.44 5.62 -2.38
N LEU A 61 7.58 6.09 -2.90
CA LEU A 61 7.68 7.38 -3.59
C LEU A 61 6.82 7.42 -4.86
N GLY A 62 6.85 6.34 -5.65
CA GLY A 62 6.03 6.21 -6.85
C GLY A 62 4.55 6.29 -6.53
N ARG A 63 4.09 5.61 -5.47
CA ARG A 63 2.70 5.69 -5.01
C ARG A 63 2.33 7.07 -4.50
N LEU A 64 3.20 7.72 -3.72
CA LEU A 64 2.96 9.09 -3.24
C LEU A 64 2.79 10.05 -4.42
N PHE A 65 3.65 9.94 -5.42
CA PHE A 65 3.58 10.74 -6.63
C PHE A 65 2.27 10.50 -7.41
N VAL A 66 1.93 9.23 -7.65
CA VAL A 66 0.70 8.86 -8.38
C VAL A 66 -0.56 9.30 -7.64
N TYR A 67 -0.63 9.06 -6.32
CA TYR A 67 -1.78 9.45 -5.51
C TYR A 67 -1.92 10.98 -5.43
N GLY A 68 -0.81 11.69 -5.27
CA GLY A 68 -0.79 13.15 -5.32
C GLY A 68 -1.26 13.68 -6.67
N ALA A 69 -0.75 13.14 -7.77
CA ALA A 69 -1.14 13.54 -9.13
C ALA A 69 -2.63 13.29 -9.39
N VAL A 70 -3.19 12.16 -8.95
CA VAL A 70 -4.62 11.87 -9.09
C VAL A 70 -5.46 12.83 -8.24
N LEU A 71 -5.06 13.13 -7.00
CA LEU A 71 -5.79 14.09 -6.16
C LEU A 71 -5.76 15.51 -6.75
N VAL A 72 -4.62 15.95 -7.25
CA VAL A 72 -4.48 17.25 -7.94
C VAL A 72 -5.34 17.28 -9.20
N TYR A 73 -5.30 16.21 -10.00
CA TYR A 73 -6.14 16.09 -11.20
C TYR A 73 -7.63 16.13 -10.85
N VAL A 74 -8.06 15.37 -9.84
CA VAL A 74 -9.44 15.35 -9.36
C VAL A 74 -9.88 16.74 -8.90
N ALA A 75 -9.06 17.43 -8.11
CA ALA A 75 -9.35 18.76 -7.59
C ALA A 75 -9.45 19.83 -8.68
N LEU A 76 -8.64 19.73 -9.74
CA LEU A 76 -8.55 20.77 -10.78
C LEU A 76 -9.43 20.49 -12.00
N ARG A 77 -9.76 19.22 -12.28
CA ARG A 77 -10.35 18.80 -13.56
C ARG A 77 -11.65 18.04 -13.44
N THR A 78 -12.10 17.70 -12.23
CA THR A 78 -13.32 16.91 -12.06
C THR A 78 -14.28 17.53 -11.05
N ALA A 79 -15.58 17.27 -11.21
CA ALA A 79 -16.60 17.63 -10.23
C ALA A 79 -16.70 16.60 -9.09
N LEU A 80 -15.70 15.73 -8.94
CA LEU A 80 -15.64 14.76 -7.86
C LEU A 80 -15.21 15.45 -6.57
N ASP A 81 -15.69 14.94 -5.44
CA ASP A 81 -15.29 15.44 -4.13
C ASP A 81 -13.84 14.99 -3.84
N PRO A 82 -12.88 15.93 -3.73
CA PRO A 82 -11.47 15.61 -3.48
C PRO A 82 -11.27 15.00 -2.09
N ILE A 83 -12.06 15.42 -1.11
CA ILE A 83 -11.99 14.93 0.27
C ILE A 83 -12.50 13.49 0.30
N ALA A 84 -13.62 13.19 -0.36
CA ALA A 84 -14.13 11.82 -0.47
C ALA A 84 -13.13 10.89 -1.20
N THR A 85 -12.48 11.39 -2.25
CA THR A 85 -11.45 10.67 -2.99
C THR A 85 -10.23 10.37 -2.13
N ALA A 86 -9.72 11.38 -1.40
CA ALA A 86 -8.62 11.22 -0.45
C ALA A 86 -8.98 10.25 0.69
N THR A 87 -10.23 10.30 1.17
CA THR A 87 -10.73 9.43 2.24
C THR A 87 -10.76 7.96 1.80
N GLY A 88 -11.28 7.68 0.60
CA GLY A 88 -11.30 6.32 0.05
C GLY A 88 -9.90 5.78 -0.22
N LEU A 89 -9.04 6.64 -0.76
CA LEU A 89 -7.63 6.35 -1.01
C LEU A 89 -6.90 6.04 0.30
N LEU A 90 -6.99 6.91 1.31
CA LEU A 90 -6.29 6.75 2.58
C LEU A 90 -6.83 5.57 3.40
N GLY A 91 -8.15 5.39 3.44
CA GLY A 91 -8.78 4.30 4.18
C GLY A 91 -8.35 2.93 3.66
N ILE A 92 -8.42 2.72 2.35
CA ILE A 92 -8.02 1.46 1.72
C ILE A 92 -6.50 1.31 1.70
N TYR A 93 -5.74 2.40 1.47
CA TYR A 93 -4.29 2.38 1.53
C TYR A 93 -3.76 1.95 2.90
N LEU A 94 -4.32 2.45 4.00
CA LEU A 94 -3.89 2.06 5.35
C LEU A 94 -4.14 0.57 5.64
N LEU A 95 -5.28 0.03 5.18
CA LEU A 95 -5.60 -1.40 5.26
C LEU A 95 -4.57 -2.24 4.51
N LEU A 96 -4.23 -1.82 3.29
CA LEU A 96 -3.27 -2.50 2.43
C LEU A 96 -1.83 -2.35 2.94
N LEU A 97 -1.48 -1.21 3.53
CA LEU A 97 -0.17 -0.95 4.14
C LEU A 97 0.10 -1.93 5.29
N VAL A 98 -0.90 -2.20 6.14
CA VAL A 98 -0.78 -3.21 7.20
C VAL A 98 -0.51 -4.59 6.61
N LEU A 99 -1.18 -4.95 5.50
CA LEU A 99 -0.96 -6.22 4.84
C LEU A 99 0.45 -6.31 4.24
N GLU A 100 0.89 -5.26 3.56
CA GLU A 100 2.21 -5.16 2.93
C GLU A 100 3.34 -5.26 3.96
N VAL A 101 3.23 -4.58 5.10
CA VAL A 101 4.18 -4.71 6.21
C VAL A 101 4.19 -6.13 6.76
N ARG A 102 3.03 -6.77 6.94
CA ARG A 102 2.97 -8.18 7.39
C ARG A 102 3.64 -9.13 6.39
N PHE A 103 3.47 -8.91 5.09
CA PHE A 103 4.14 -9.69 4.04
C PHE A 103 5.65 -9.46 4.04
N ALA A 104 6.10 -8.21 4.13
CA ALA A 104 7.52 -7.87 4.19
C ALA A 104 8.20 -8.49 5.42
N VAL A 105 7.59 -8.36 6.61
CA VAL A 105 8.10 -8.94 7.86
C VAL A 105 8.13 -10.47 7.81
N ARG A 106 7.09 -11.11 7.25
CA ARG A 106 7.08 -12.57 7.03
C ARG A 106 8.18 -13.02 6.07
N GLY A 107 8.40 -12.29 4.98
CA GLY A 107 9.48 -12.56 4.03
C GLY A 107 10.88 -12.44 4.64
N LEU A 108 11.09 -11.46 5.53
CA LEU A 108 12.34 -11.29 6.28
C LEU A 108 12.56 -12.41 7.32
N LYS A 109 11.52 -12.81 8.05
CA LYS A 109 11.62 -13.86 9.07
C LYS A 109 11.98 -15.25 8.49
N GLY A 110 11.57 -15.52 7.24
CA GLY A 110 11.98 -16.74 6.52
C GLY A 110 13.49 -16.81 6.21
N ARG A 111 14.16 -15.66 6.03
CA ARG A 111 15.61 -15.62 5.76
C ARG A 111 16.47 -15.94 6.99
N GLY A 112 16.05 -15.52 8.18
CA GLY A 112 16.80 -15.76 9.43
C GLY A 112 16.95 -17.25 9.78
N THR A 113 16.02 -18.09 9.33
CA THR A 113 16.06 -19.54 9.56
C THR A 113 16.93 -20.26 8.53
N GLN A 114 17.05 -19.74 7.30
CA GLN A 114 17.79 -20.40 6.22
C GLN A 114 19.30 -20.12 6.27
N GLY A 115 19.72 -19.00 6.86
CA GLY A 115 21.14 -18.65 7.04
C GLY A 115 21.88 -19.45 8.12
N ARG A 116 21.17 -20.13 9.04
CA ARG A 116 21.79 -20.99 10.08
C ARG A 116 21.96 -22.46 9.66
N GLY A 117 21.45 -22.85 8.50
CA GLY A 117 21.42 -24.25 8.07
C GLY A 117 22.70 -24.74 7.36
N THR A 118 23.63 -23.85 7.00
CA THR A 118 24.80 -24.20 6.17
C THR A 118 26.14 -24.13 6.89
N GLU A 119 26.19 -23.70 8.16
CA GLU A 119 27.43 -23.60 8.94
C GLU A 119 27.79 -24.87 9.74
N GLY A 120 27.13 -26.00 9.43
CA GLY A 120 27.27 -27.25 10.19
C GLY A 120 27.59 -28.50 9.37
N ARG A 121 28.18 -28.38 8.17
CA ARG A 121 28.57 -29.56 7.38
C ARG A 121 29.94 -29.42 6.69
N GLY A 122 30.90 -30.18 7.21
CA GLY A 122 32.19 -30.53 6.59
C GLY A 122 33.34 -29.62 7.04
N THR A 123 34.42 -30.08 7.67
CA THR A 123 35.15 -31.34 7.43
C THR A 123 35.94 -31.77 8.67
N PRO A 124 35.83 -33.03 9.14
CA PRO A 124 36.92 -33.71 9.82
C PRO A 124 37.81 -34.39 8.77
N ALA A 125 39.06 -33.95 8.67
CA ALA A 125 40.19 -34.72 8.14
C ALA A 125 41.48 -34.13 8.72
#